data_AF-A0AA36CGW6-F1
#
_entry.id   AF-A0AA36CGW6-F1
#
_cell.length_a   1.000
_cell.length_b   1.000
_cell.length_c   1.000
_cell.angle_alpha   90.00
_cell.angle_beta   90.00
_cell.angle_gamma   90.00
#
_symmetry.space_group_name_H-M   'P 1'
#
loop_
_entity.id
_entity.type
_entity.pdbx_description
1 polymer ?
#
loop_
_entity_poly.entity_id
_entity_poly.type
_entity_poly.pdbx_seq_one_letter_code
_entity_poly.pdbx_strand_id
1 'polypeptide(L)'
;MSWLAELLSRNSSDPRERLELGQTLVAALQTQPLPPDSKLLNDLCDVIFQWLAGSNFKVSLLALEAMDVGATASGPVLVPYLIDRFSNIIDSWSLEKIVAAMAHRVWHVRCGGMHVFARIAALR
;
A
#
# COMPACT_ATOMS: atom_id res chain seq x y z
N MET A 1 20.68 6.35 11.13
CA MET A 1 19.42 6.82 10.54
C MET A 1 18.59 5.60 10.16
N SER A 2 17.25 5.69 10.19
CA SER A 2 16.39 4.57 9.79
C SER A 2 16.41 4.40 8.27
N TRP A 3 16.67 3.18 7.77
CA TRP A 3 16.65 2.86 6.34
C TRP A 3 15.34 3.29 5.67
N LEU A 4 14.24 3.15 6.41
CA LEU A 4 12.91 3.50 5.93
C LEU A 4 12.76 5.01 5.75
N ALA A 5 13.24 5.80 6.72
CA ALA A 5 13.17 7.26 6.64
C ALA A 5 13.93 7.80 5.42
N GLU A 6 15.10 7.24 5.14
CA GLU A 6 15.91 7.59 3.97
C GLU A 6 15.18 7.25 2.66
N LEU A 7 14.59 6.04 2.56
CA LEU A 7 13.81 5.66 1.38
C LEU A 7 12.57 6.54 1.18
N LEU A 8 11.80 6.80 2.24
CA LEU A 8 10.59 7.62 2.13
C LEU A 8 10.89 9.07 1.74
N SER A 9 12.04 9.61 2.14
CA SER A 9 12.47 10.96 1.74
C SER A 9 12.70 11.12 0.23
N ARG A 10 12.86 10.01 -0.50
CA ARG A 10 13.03 9.98 -1.96
C ARG A 10 11.71 9.90 -2.73
N ASN A 11 10.57 9.92 -2.05
CA ASN A 11 9.27 9.90 -2.72
C ASN A 11 9.13 11.12 -3.63
N SER A 12 8.65 10.89 -4.85
CA SER A 12 8.60 11.89 -5.92
C SER A 12 7.19 11.99 -6.51
N SER A 13 6.96 13.01 -7.34
CA SER A 13 5.78 13.09 -8.20
C SER A 13 5.94 12.34 -9.52
N ASP A 14 7.19 12.06 -9.93
CA ASP A 14 7.49 11.37 -11.17
C ASP A 14 7.13 9.88 -11.09
N PRO A 15 6.30 9.34 -12.02
CA PRO A 15 5.86 7.96 -11.96
C PRO A 15 6.99 6.93 -12.15
N ARG A 16 8.07 7.26 -12.86
CA ARG A 16 9.21 6.36 -13.06
C ARG A 16 10.05 6.29 -11.80
N GLU A 17 10.32 7.43 -11.16
CA GLU A 17 11.01 7.47 -9.87
C GLU A 17 10.23 6.72 -8.78
N ARG A 18 8.90 6.82 -8.78
CA ARG A 18 8.04 6.00 -7.88
C ARG A 18 8.15 4.50 -8.15
N LEU A 19 8.27 4.07 -9.41
CA LEU A 19 8.45 2.66 -9.73
C LEU A 19 9.78 2.14 -9.18
N GLU A 20 10.87 2.87 -9.43
CA GLU A 20 12.22 2.50 -8.96
C GLU A 20 12.29 2.49 -7.43
N LEU A 21 11.68 3.50 -6.79
CA LEU A 21 11.57 3.56 -5.33
C LEU A 21 10.72 2.43 -4.77
N GLY A 22 9.57 2.13 -5.39
CA GLY A 22 8.68 1.06 -4.96
C GLY A 22 9.32 -0.32 -5.01
N GLN A 23 10.08 -0.60 -6.07
CA GLN A 23 10.87 -1.84 -6.17
C GLN A 23 11.93 -1.92 -5.07
N THR A 24 12.62 -0.81 -4.80
CA THR A 24 13.62 -0.73 -3.72
C THR A 24 12.96 -0.95 -2.35
N LEU A 25 11.80 -0.34 -2.12
CA LEU A 25 11.03 -0.47 -0.89
C LEU A 25 10.59 -1.91 -0.65
N VAL A 26 10.02 -2.57 -1.67
CA VAL A 26 9.60 -3.98 -1.58
C VAL A 26 10.80 -4.87 -1.24
N ALA A 27 11.94 -4.69 -1.93
CA ALA A 27 13.16 -5.47 -1.65
C ALA A 27 13.69 -5.23 -0.22
N ALA A 28 13.60 -4.01 0.28
CA ALA A 28 13.99 -3.69 1.65
C ALA A 28 13.05 -4.34 2.68
N LEU A 29 11.73 -4.28 2.46
CA LEU A 29 10.72 -4.91 3.33
C LEU A 29 10.86 -6.44 3.40
N GLN A 30 11.39 -7.08 2.35
CA GLN A 30 11.67 -8.52 2.35
C GLN A 30 12.89 -8.90 3.20
N THR A 31 13.81 -7.96 3.41
CA THR A 31 15.12 -8.25 4.02
C THR A 31 15.28 -7.61 5.40
N GLN A 32 14.48 -6.60 5.73
CA GLN A 32 14.59 -5.83 6.95
C GLN A 32 13.21 -5.65 7.61
N PRO A 33 13.07 -5.95 8.92
CA PRO A 33 11.84 -5.69 9.63
C PRO A 33 11.56 -4.18 9.71
N LEU A 34 10.26 -3.83 9.75
CA LEU A 34 9.87 -2.44 9.91
C LEU A 34 10.24 -1.92 11.30
N PRO A 35 10.79 -0.70 11.40
CA PRO A 35 11.02 -0.07 12.69
C PRO A 35 9.67 0.22 13.38
N PRO A 36 9.53 -0.02 14.70
CA PRO A 36 8.27 0.21 15.44
C PRO A 36 7.97 1.70 15.71
N ASP A 37 8.53 2.60 14.91
CA ASP A 37 8.35 4.04 15.04
C ASP A 37 7.02 4.45 14.39
N SER A 38 6.08 4.91 15.20
CA SER A 38 4.72 5.26 14.75
C SER A 38 4.70 6.38 13.72
N LYS A 39 5.63 7.33 13.77
CA LYS A 39 5.72 8.39 12.76
C LYS A 39 6.16 7.81 11.42
N LEU A 40 7.22 6.99 11.41
CA LEU A 40 7.70 6.36 10.18
C LEU A 40 6.70 5.39 9.56
N LEU A 41 5.94 4.66 10.38
CA LEU A 41 4.88 3.78 9.90
C LEU A 41 3.73 4.58 9.26
N ASN A 42 3.37 5.72 9.85
CA ASN A 42 2.39 6.62 9.24
C ASN A 42 2.91 7.20 7.92
N ASP A 43 4.16 7.68 7.88
CA ASP A 43 4.78 8.20 6.67
C ASP A 43 4.83 7.13 5.55
N LEU A 44 5.14 5.88 5.89
CA LEU A 44 5.07 4.74 4.96
C LEU A 44 3.66 4.54 4.42
N CYS A 45 2.66 4.52 5.31
CA CYS A 45 1.26 4.41 4.90
C CYS A 45 0.87 5.58 3.98
N ASP A 46 1.21 6.82 4.32
CA ASP A 46 0.92 7.99 3.49
C ASP A 46 1.47 7.84 2.06
N VAL A 47 2.72 7.37 1.93
CA VAL A 47 3.32 7.10 0.61
C VAL A 47 2.59 5.98 -0.13
N ILE A 48 2.32 4.85 0.53
CA ILE A 48 1.58 3.72 -0.07
C ILE A 48 0.21 4.17 -0.57
N PHE A 49 -0.52 4.92 0.25
CA PHE A 49 -1.87 5.37 -0.06
C PHE A 49 -1.88 6.47 -1.13
N GLN A 50 -0.89 7.36 -1.14
CA GLN A 50 -0.66 8.29 -2.25
C GLN A 50 -0.43 7.55 -3.57
N TRP A 51 0.33 6.45 -3.55
CA TRP A 51 0.60 5.62 -4.73
C TRP A 51 -0.63 4.85 -5.21
N LEU A 52 -1.48 4.41 -4.28
CA LEU A 52 -2.75 3.76 -4.61
C LEU A 52 -3.75 4.74 -5.23
N ALA A 53 -3.89 5.95 -4.67
CA ALA A 53 -4.88 6.94 -5.09
C ALA A 53 -4.48 7.68 -6.37
N GLY A 54 -3.23 8.17 -6.45
CA GLY A 54 -2.84 9.19 -7.44
C GLY A 54 -1.84 8.74 -8.50
N SER A 55 -1.50 7.44 -8.57
CA SER A 55 -0.49 6.96 -9.52
C SER A 55 -1.07 6.04 -10.59
N ASN A 56 -0.26 5.83 -11.64
CA ASN A 56 -0.56 4.86 -12.69
C ASN A 56 -0.70 3.43 -12.12
N PHE A 57 -1.30 2.55 -12.91
CA PHE A 57 -1.61 1.19 -12.49
C PHE A 57 -0.40 0.41 -11.96
N LYS A 58 0.77 0.54 -12.59
CA LYS A 58 1.99 -0.18 -12.18
C LYS A 58 2.50 0.25 -10.80
N VAL A 59 2.48 1.55 -10.51
CA VAL A 59 2.87 2.08 -9.18
C VAL A 59 1.86 1.65 -8.12
N SER A 60 0.57 1.62 -8.44
CA SER A 60 -0.45 1.12 -7.50
C SER A 60 -0.28 -0.38 -7.21
N LEU A 61 0.13 -1.20 -8.18
CA LEU A 61 0.47 -2.61 -7.93
C LEU A 61 1.66 -2.77 -6.99
N LEU A 62 2.73 -1.99 -7.18
CA LEU A 62 3.86 -1.99 -6.25
C LEU A 62 3.46 -1.56 -4.83
N ALA A 63 2.54 -0.60 -4.71
CA ALA A 63 2.02 -0.21 -3.41
C ALA A 63 1.28 -1.36 -2.73
N LEU A 64 0.44 -2.11 -3.45
CA LEU A 64 -0.21 -3.32 -2.92
C LEU A 64 0.81 -4.38 -2.51
N GLU A 65 1.85 -4.61 -3.32
CA GLU A 65 2.92 -5.56 -3.02
C GLU A 65 3.72 -5.15 -1.77
N ALA A 66 4.05 -3.87 -1.61
CA ALA A 66 4.71 -3.35 -0.41
C ALA A 66 3.85 -3.58 0.84
N MET A 67 2.52 -3.47 0.72
CA MET A 67 1.60 -3.83 1.81
C MET A 67 1.60 -5.33 2.10
N ASP A 68 1.65 -6.19 1.07
CA ASP A 68 1.75 -7.66 1.22
C ASP A 68 2.97 -8.05 2.04
N VAL A 69 4.12 -7.60 1.56
CA VAL A 69 5.42 -7.94 2.12
C VAL A 69 5.53 -7.33 3.52
N GLY A 70 5.17 -6.06 3.69
CA GLY A 70 5.20 -5.39 4.98
C GLY A 70 4.28 -6.04 6.01
N ALA A 71 3.07 -6.47 5.62
CA ALA A 71 2.15 -7.15 6.51
C ALA A 71 2.61 -8.58 6.84
N THR A 72 3.26 -9.26 5.91
CA THR A 72 3.82 -10.60 6.13
C THR A 72 5.04 -10.55 7.05
N ALA A 73 5.93 -9.58 6.86
CA ALA A 73 7.16 -9.44 7.64
C ALA A 73 6.95 -8.73 8.98
N SER A 74 5.99 -7.82 9.08
CA SER A 74 5.82 -6.92 10.23
C SER A 74 4.35 -6.62 10.53
N GLY A 75 3.46 -7.59 10.29
CA GLY A 75 2.01 -7.47 10.45
C GLY A 75 1.53 -6.86 11.77
N PRO A 76 2.01 -7.30 12.94
CA PRO A 76 1.57 -6.73 14.23
C PRO A 76 1.83 -5.23 14.37
N VAL A 77 2.83 -4.71 13.65
CA VAL A 77 3.25 -3.30 13.70
C VAL A 77 2.56 -2.50 12.60
N LEU A 78 2.43 -3.05 11.39
CA LEU A 78 1.94 -2.31 10.22
C LEU A 78 0.41 -2.37 10.05
N VAL A 79 -0.22 -3.52 10.29
CA VAL A 79 -1.65 -3.75 9.99
C VAL A 79 -2.60 -2.75 10.65
N PRO A 80 -2.41 -2.33 11.92
CA PRO A 80 -3.28 -1.34 12.55
C PRO A 80 -3.35 -0.02 11.76
N TYR A 81 -2.23 0.42 11.17
CA TYR A 81 -2.17 1.66 10.39
C TYR A 81 -2.78 1.52 9.00
N LEU A 82 -2.85 0.29 8.46
CA LEU A 82 -3.42 0.03 7.14
C LEU A 82 -4.95 0.00 7.17
N ILE A 83 -5.54 -0.65 8.17
CA ILE A 83 -6.99 -0.90 8.24
C ILE A 83 -7.79 0.40 8.23
N ASP A 84 -7.40 1.38 9.05
CA ASP A 84 -8.14 2.64 9.18
C ASP A 84 -8.15 3.46 7.88
N ARG A 85 -7.08 3.33 7.09
CA ARG A 85 -6.86 4.15 5.90
C ARG A 85 -7.44 3.52 4.63
N PHE A 86 -7.53 2.20 4.58
CA PHE A 86 -8.09 1.47 3.43
C PHE A 86 -9.52 1.90 3.10
N SER A 87 -10.36 2.03 4.13
CA SER A 87 -11.77 2.42 4.02
C SER A 87 -11.98 3.73 3.27
N ASN A 88 -11.06 4.68 3.44
CA ASN A 88 -11.20 6.05 2.92
C ASN A 88 -10.79 6.19 1.46
N ILE A 89 -9.95 5.29 0.96
CA ILE A 89 -9.34 5.40 -0.39
C ILE A 89 -10.00 4.46 -1.39
N ILE A 90 -10.64 3.41 -0.89
CA ILE A 90 -11.41 2.43 -1.64
C ILE A 90 -12.45 3.04 -2.59
N ASP A 91 -13.14 4.11 -2.17
CA ASP A 91 -14.19 4.74 -2.98
C ASP A 91 -13.62 5.50 -4.21
N SER A 92 -12.31 5.75 -4.25
CA SER A 92 -11.63 6.44 -5.35
C SER A 92 -11.00 5.50 -6.39
N TRP A 93 -11.09 4.18 -6.19
CA TRP A 93 -10.38 3.21 -7.03
C TRP A 93 -11.11 2.85 -8.32
N SER A 94 -10.35 2.73 -9.41
CA SER A 94 -10.81 2.14 -10.67
C SER A 94 -11.10 0.64 -10.51
N LEU A 95 -12.01 0.10 -11.32
CA LEU A 95 -12.38 -1.33 -11.33
C LEU A 95 -11.16 -2.27 -11.43
N GLU A 96 -10.17 -1.94 -12.26
CA GLU A 96 -8.94 -2.73 -12.41
C GLU A 96 -8.15 -2.88 -11.11
N LYS A 97 -8.03 -1.79 -10.32
CA LYS A 97 -7.36 -1.77 -9.02
C LYS A 97 -8.15 -2.57 -7.98
N ILE A 98 -9.48 -2.49 -8.01
CA ILE A 98 -10.37 -3.27 -7.13
C ILE A 98 -10.22 -4.77 -7.42
N VAL A 99 -10.22 -5.17 -8.70
CA VAL A 99 -10.00 -6.56 -9.12
C VAL A 99 -8.62 -7.06 -8.70
N ALA A 100 -7.56 -6.26 -8.90
CA ALA A 100 -6.21 -6.59 -8.44
C ALA A 100 -6.14 -6.79 -6.92
N ALA A 101 -6.81 -5.93 -6.13
CA ALA A 101 -6.88 -6.06 -4.68
C ALA A 101 -7.67 -7.30 -4.22
N MET A 102 -8.75 -7.66 -4.91
CA MET A 102 -9.53 -8.88 -4.61
C MET A 102 -8.74 -10.17 -4.89
N ALA A 103 -7.82 -10.14 -5.86
CA ALA A 103 -6.94 -11.24 -6.20
C ALA A 103 -5.65 -11.31 -5.34
N HIS A 104 -5.47 -10.35 -4.43
CA HIS A 104 -4.25 -10.21 -3.64
C HIS A 104 -4.08 -11.31 -2.57
N ARG A 105 -2.86 -11.60 -2.12
CA ARG A 105 -2.60 -12.71 -1.17
C ARG A 105 -2.97 -12.36 0.27
N VAL A 106 -2.83 -11.10 0.70
CA VAL A 106 -3.28 -10.64 2.03
C VAL A 106 -4.79 -10.60 2.14
N TRP A 107 -5.34 -11.32 3.13
CA TRP A 107 -6.78 -11.38 3.37
C TRP A 107 -7.43 -10.01 3.65
N HIS A 108 -6.78 -9.10 4.39
CA HIS A 108 -7.30 -7.76 4.66
C HIS A 108 -7.46 -6.91 3.38
N VAL A 109 -6.50 -7.01 2.45
CA VAL A 109 -6.54 -6.30 1.16
C VAL A 109 -7.67 -6.86 0.29
N ARG A 110 -7.89 -8.18 0.33
CA ARG A 110 -9.03 -8.83 -0.34
C ARG A 110 -10.36 -8.40 0.27
N CYS A 111 -10.48 -8.39 1.60
CA CYS A 111 -11.67 -7.94 2.30
C CYS A 111 -12.00 -6.48 1.96
N GLY A 112 -10.99 -5.61 1.91
CA GLY A 112 -11.13 -4.24 1.41
C GLY A 112 -11.67 -4.20 -0.02
N GLY A 113 -11.03 -4.93 -0.96
CA GLY A 113 -11.48 -5.05 -2.35
C GLY A 113 -12.91 -5.57 -2.51
N MET A 114 -13.29 -6.61 -1.75
CA MET A 114 -14.63 -7.20 -1.75
C MET A 114 -15.69 -6.24 -1.20
N HIS A 115 -15.35 -5.43 -0.18
CA HIS A 115 -16.27 -4.43 0.37
C HIS A 115 -16.64 -3.36 -0.67
N VAL A 116 -15.68 -2.96 -1.52
CA VAL A 116 -15.92 -2.02 -2.64
C VAL A 116 -16.82 -2.63 -3.69
N PHE A 117 -16.52 -3.86 -4.09
CA PHE A 117 -17.30 -4.56 -5.12
C PHE A 117 -18.75 -4.73 -4.69
N ALA A 118 -18.99 -5.10 -3.43
CA ALA A 118 -20.34 -5.20 -2.87
C ALA A 118 -21.08 -3.86 -2.87
N ARG A 119 -20.40 -2.75 -2.53
CA ARG A 119 -20.97 -1.39 -2.59
C ARG A 119 -21.34 -0.97 -4.02
N ILE A 120 -20.46 -1.20 -4.99
CA ILE A 120 -20.70 -0.86 -6.40
C ILE A 120 -21.85 -1.71 -6.97
N ALA A 121 -21.90 -3.00 -6.62
CA ALA A 121 -22.97 -3.90 -7.04
C ALA A 121 -24.32 -3.54 -6.43
N ALA A 122 -24.36 -2.96 -5.22
CA ALA A 122 -25.59 -2.53 -4.56
C ALA A 122 -26.17 -1.20 -5.10
N LEU A 123 -25.39 -0.45 -5.89
CA LEU A 123 -25.80 0.81 -6.53
C LEU A 123 -26.31 0.62 -7.97
N ARG A 124 -26.40 -0.62 -8.46
CA ARG A 124 -26.98 -1.01 -9.75
C ARG A 124 -28.24 -1.84 -9.54
#